data_AF-X1G4C3-F1
#
_entry.id   AF-X1G4C3-F1
#
_cell.length_a   1.000
_cell.length_b   1.000
_cell.length_c   1.000
_cell.angle_alpha   90.00
_cell.angle_beta   90.00
_cell.angle_gamma   90.00
#
_symmetry.space_group_name_H-M   'P 1'
#
loop_
_entity.id
_entity.type
_entity.pdbx_description
1 polymer ?
#
loop_
_entity_poly.entity_id
_entity_poly.type
_entity_poly.pdbx_seq_one_letter_code
_entity_poly.pdbx_strand_id
1 'polypeptide(L)' 'MDKMIAFCGLTCTECPAFMATQKDDDKEREKVAKAWSKEFKCDMKPGDINCDGCLVESDRLFSHCKVCIYHCA' A
#
# COMPACT_ATOMS: atom_id res chain seq x y z
N MET A 1 -2.39 3.43 -17.05
CA MET A 1 -2.26 2.16 -16.32
C MET A 1 -3.63 1.52 -16.31
N ASP A 2 -3.73 0.27 -16.76
CA ASP A 2 -5.01 -0.44 -16.77
C ASP A 2 -5.49 -0.73 -15.34
N LYS A 3 -6.81 -0.82 -15.17
CA LYS A 3 -7.42 -1.07 -13.86
C LYS A 3 -6.92 -2.39 -13.28
N MET A 4 -6.21 -2.32 -12.17
CA MET A 4 -5.65 -3.47 -11.47
C MET A 4 -6.34 -3.64 -10.12
N ILE A 5 -7.19 -4.66 -9.96
CA ILE A 5 -7.87 -4.94 -8.68
C ILE A 5 -7.07 -5.99 -7.91
N ALA A 6 -6.51 -5.60 -6.77
CA ALA A 6 -5.68 -6.46 -5.92
C ALA A 6 -6.50 -7.41 -5.03
N PHE A 7 -5.83 -8.37 -4.39
CA PHE A 7 -6.46 -9.29 -3.43
C PHE A 7 -7.12 -8.59 -2.23
N CYS A 8 -6.67 -7.39 -1.86
CA CYS A 8 -7.34 -6.57 -0.86
C CYS A 8 -8.65 -5.91 -1.35
N GLY A 9 -9.03 -6.13 -2.61
CA GLY A 9 -10.22 -5.56 -3.25
C GLY A 9 -10.06 -4.11 -3.73
N LEU A 10 -8.89 -3.50 -3.52
CA LEU A 10 -8.60 -2.14 -3.97
C LEU A 10 -8.14 -2.11 -5.43
N THR A 11 -8.50 -1.05 -6.15
CA THR A 11 -7.87 -0.71 -7.43
C THR A 11 -6.47 -0.16 -7.14
N CYS A 12 -5.40 -0.92 -7.39
CA CYS A 12 -4.01 -0.53 -7.17
C CYS A 12 -3.68 0.82 -7.83
N THR A 13 -4.14 1.05 -9.06
CA THR A 13 -3.87 2.28 -9.82
C THR A 13 -4.56 3.52 -9.26
N GLU A 14 -5.45 3.36 -8.28
CA GLU A 14 -6.11 4.43 -7.53
C GLU A 14 -5.70 4.42 -6.04
N CYS A 15 -4.92 3.42 -5.61
CA CYS A 15 -4.45 3.28 -4.24
C CYS A 15 -3.29 4.23 -3.98
N PRO A 16 -3.38 5.12 -2.98
CA PRO A 16 -2.35 6.14 -2.76
C PRO A 16 -1.02 5.55 -2.28
N ALA A 17 -1.03 4.44 -1.54
CA ALA A 17 0.20 3.74 -1.17
C ALA A 17 0.93 3.15 -2.38
N PHE A 18 0.17 2.54 -3.31
CA PHE A 18 0.73 2.01 -4.56
C PHE A 18 1.31 3.13 -5.41
N MET A 19 0.55 4.20 -5.64
CA MET A 19 1.00 5.34 -6.43
C MET A 19 2.26 6.00 -5.85
N ALA A 20 2.31 6.23 -4.55
CA ALA A 20 3.49 6.79 -3.88
C ALA A 20 4.72 5.88 -4.01
N THR A 21 4.51 4.56 -3.97
CA THR A 21 5.59 3.56 -4.16
C THR A 21 6.12 3.58 -5.59
N GLN A 22 5.24 3.60 -6.60
CA GLN A 22 5.65 3.62 -8.01
C GLN A 22 6.37 4.91 -8.41
N LYS A 23 6.01 6.04 -7.80
CA LYS A 23 6.69 7.32 -8.01
C LYS A 23 7.98 7.48 -7.21
N ASP A 24 8.21 6.58 -6.26
CA ASP A 24 9.25 6.69 -5.25
C ASP A 24 9.23 8.04 -4.49
N ASP A 25 8.03 8.52 -4.12
CA ASP A 25 7.84 9.83 -3.50
C ASP A 25 7.59 9.73 -1.99
N ASP A 26 8.62 10.02 -1.20
CA ASP A 26 8.56 10.00 0.26
C ASP A 26 7.58 11.01 0.86
N LYS A 27 7.33 12.15 0.19
CA LYS A 27 6.36 13.14 0.66
C LYS A 27 4.94 12.64 0.44
N GLU A 28 4.68 11.91 -0.65
CA GLU A 28 3.41 11.22 -0.84
C GLU A 28 3.22 10.13 0.23
N ARG A 29 4.26 9.32 0.51
CA ARG A 29 4.22 8.31 1.59
C ARG A 29 3.91 8.92 2.95
N GLU A 30 4.52 10.06 3.29
CA GLU A 30 4.26 10.77 4.55
C GLU A 30 2.80 11.25 4.65
N LYS A 31 2.23 11.79 3.56
CA LYS A 31 0.83 12.23 3.54
C LYS A 31 -0.12 11.06 3.75
N VAL A 32 0.13 9.93 3.08
CA VAL A 32 -0.68 8.71 3.21
C VAL A 32 -0.60 8.16 4.63
N ALA A 33 0.62 8.02 5.16
CA ALA A 33 0.83 7.57 6.53
C ALA A 33 0.06 8.45 7.53
N LYS A 34 0.19 9.78 7.43
CA LYS A 34 -0.53 10.71 8.32
C LYS A 34 -2.06 10.58 8.20
N ALA A 35 -2.58 10.46 6.98
CA ALA A 35 -4.01 10.32 6.74
C ALA A 35 -4.55 9.02 7.33
N TRP A 36 -3.90 7.90 7.03
CA TRP A 36 -4.30 6.58 7.50
C TRP A 36 -4.09 6.40 9.01
N SER A 37 -3.03 6.96 9.58
CA SER A 37 -2.84 7.01 11.04
C SER A 37 -4.01 7.68 11.74
N LYS A 38 -4.51 8.79 11.19
CA LYS A 38 -5.69 9.50 11.73
C LYS A 38 -6.97 8.71 11.56
N GLU A 39 -7.20 8.13 10.38
CA GLU A 39 -8.42 7.40 10.05
C GLU A 39 -8.56 6.09 10.85
N PHE A 40 -7.49 5.30 10.89
CA PHE A 40 -7.47 4.00 11.55
C PHE A 40 -7.00 4.06 13.01
N LYS A 41 -6.68 5.25 13.52
CA LYS A 41 -6.20 5.48 14.90
C LYS A 41 -5.00 4.59 15.26
N CYS A 42 -4.03 4.53 14.36
CA CYS A 42 -2.77 3.80 14.53
C CYS A 42 -1.58 4.69 14.19
N ASP A 43 -0.36 4.27 14.58
CA ASP A 43 0.87 4.99 14.24
C ASP A 43 1.51 4.34 13.00
N MET A 44 1.11 4.78 11.81
CA MET A 44 1.77 4.44 10.55
C MET A 44 2.89 5.44 10.25
N LYS A 45 4.05 4.90 9.87
CA LYS A 45 5.21 5.66 9.41
C LYS A 45 5.25 5.68 7.88
N PRO A 46 5.94 6.66 7.27
CA PRO A 46 6.12 6.67 5.81
C PRO A 46 6.73 5.36 5.26
N GLY A 47 7.63 4.72 6.02
CA GLY A 47 8.23 3.44 5.66
C GLY A 47 7.24 2.25 5.64
N ASP A 48 6.09 2.37 6.29
CA ASP A 48 5.02 1.36 6.23
C ASP A 48 4.21 1.47 4.92
N ILE A 49 4.31 2.60 4.22
CA ILE A 49 3.61 2.89 2.96
C ILE A 49 4.49 2.45 1.78
N ASN A 50 4.64 1.15 1.60
CA ASN A 50 5.33 0.55 0.45
C ASN A 50 4.49 -0.60 -0.11
N CYS A 51 4.05 -0.49 -1.37
CA CYS A 51 3.24 -1.53 -2.01
C CYS A 51 3.40 -1.50 -3.54
N ASP A 52 3.92 -2.57 -4.11
CA ASP A 52 3.99 -2.78 -5.57
C ASP A 52 2.76 -3.52 -6.12
N GLY A 53 1.76 -3.78 -5.27
CA GLY A 53 0.60 -4.60 -5.63
C GLY A 53 0.91 -6.09 -5.56
N CYS A 54 -0.09 -6.88 -5.17
CA CYS A 54 0.07 -8.32 -4.93
C CYS A 54 -0.16 -9.21 -6.16
N LEU A 55 -0.42 -8.62 -7.33
CA LEU A 55 -0.58 -9.35 -8.59
C LEU A 55 0.74 -9.51 -9.37
N VAL A 56 1.79 -8.86 -8.90
CA VAL A 56 3.16 -8.98 -9.43
C VAL A 56 4.04 -9.59 -8.35
N GLU A 57 5.09 -10.28 -8.76
CA GLU A 57 6.09 -10.81 -7.83
C GLU A 57 6.94 -9.64 -7.30
N SER A 58 6.66 -9.24 -6.05
CA SER A 58 7.42 -8.19 -5.36
C SER A 58 7.44 -8.42 -3.85
N ASP A 59 8.60 -8.18 -3.25
CA ASP A 59 8.80 -8.20 -1.80
C ASP A 59 8.30 -6.92 -1.10
N ARG A 60 8.03 -5.86 -1.87
CA ARG A 60 7.53 -4.57 -1.33
C ARG A 60 6.01 -4.57 -1.30
N LEU A 61 5.46 -5.20 -0.28
CA LEU A 61 4.02 -5.20 0.01
C LEU A 61 3.72 -4.38 1.25
N PHE A 62 2.52 -3.78 1.26
CA PHE A 62 2.03 -3.01 2.41
C PHE A 62 2.10 -3.88 3.67
N SER A 63 2.50 -3.28 4.80
CA SER A 63 2.82 -4.04 6.02
C SER A 63 1.69 -4.97 6.46
N HIS A 64 0.42 -4.57 6.30
CA HIS A 64 -0.73 -5.40 6.64
C HIS A 64 -0.92 -6.61 5.71
N CYS A 65 -0.43 -6.57 4.46
CA CYS A 65 -0.50 -7.71 3.55
C CYS A 65 0.28 -8.92 4.07
N LYS A 66 1.36 -8.69 4.84
CA LYS A 66 2.22 -9.75 5.39
C LYS A 66 1.57 -10.56 6.52
N VAL A 67 0.53 -10.02 7.14
CA VAL A 67 -0.22 -10.66 8.23
C VAL A 67 -1.65 -11.01 7.82
N CYS A 68 -2.02 -10.76 6.57
CA CYS A 68 -3.37 -11.02 6.07
C CYS A 68 -3.56 -12.52 5.85
N ILE A 69 -4.56 -13.11 6.51
CA ILE A 69 -4.90 -14.54 6.41
C ILE A 69 -5.32 -14.98 4.99
N TYR A 70 -5.69 -14.02 4.13
CA TYR A 70 -6.02 -14.27 2.73
C TYR A 70 -4.81 -14.22 1.81
N HIS A 71 -3.63 -13.91 2.33
CA HIS A 71 -2.38 -14.11 1.61
C HIS A 71 -2.06 -15.61 1.67
N CYS A 72 -2.60 -16.38 0.72
CA CYS A 72 -2.02 -17.71 0.43
C CYS A 72 -0.62 -17.46 -0.11
N ALA A 73 0.37 -17.78 0.72
CA ALA A 73 1.74 -18.01 0.27
C ALA A 73 1.80 -19.16 -0.74
#